data_AF-A0A9D6M3X1-F1
#
_entry.id   AF-A0A9D6M3X1-F1
#
_cell.length_a   1.000
_cell.length_b   1.000
_cell.length_c   1.000
_cell.angle_alpha   90.00
_cell.angle_beta   90.00
_cell.angle_gamma   90.00
#
_symmetry.space_group_name_H-M   'P 1'
#
loop_
_entity.id
_entity.type
_entity.pdbx_description
1 polymer ?
#
loop_
_entity_poly.entity_id
_entity_poly.type
_entity_poly.pdbx_seq_one_letter_code
_entity_poly.pdbx_strand_id
1 'polypeptide(L)'
;AYRPKSLENAAQMLPDAQWVLVSTPGKFAAGVARDALNLGKHVFLYSDNVSLEDEIALKNSAREKGLLVMGPDCGTAIINGIGLGFATPAQMI
;
A
#
# COMPACT_ATOMS: atom_id res chain seq x y z
N ALA A 1 23.82 -4.82 5.06
CA ALA A 1 22.54 -5.53 5.24
C ALA A 1 21.93 -5.82 3.87
N TYR A 2 21.36 -7.02 3.67
CA TYR A 2 20.70 -7.42 2.43
C TYR A 2 19.42 -6.59 2.20
N ARG A 3 19.18 -6.15 0.97
CA ARG A 3 17.96 -5.42 0.57
C ARG A 3 17.19 -6.27 -0.45
N PRO A 4 15.95 -6.69 -0.15
CA PRO A 4 15.16 -7.50 -1.08
C PRO A 4 14.90 -6.71 -2.37
N LYS A 5 14.84 -7.44 -3.49
CA LYS A 5 14.61 -6.88 -4.84
C LYS A 5 13.21 -7.18 -5.38
N SER A 6 12.41 -7.92 -4.62
CA SER A 6 11.01 -8.25 -4.93
C SER A 6 10.15 -8.07 -3.67
N LEU A 7 8.86 -7.85 -3.87
CA LEU A 7 7.91 -7.67 -2.77
C LEU A 7 7.73 -8.98 -1.99
N GLU A 8 7.77 -10.11 -2.68
CA GLU A 8 7.66 -11.46 -2.15
C GLU A 8 8.81 -11.77 -1.19
N ASN A 9 10.06 -11.46 -1.59
CA ASN A 9 11.22 -11.66 -0.72
C ASN A 9 11.14 -10.73 0.49
N ALA A 10 10.66 -9.49 0.31
CA ALA A 10 10.47 -8.57 1.42
C ALA A 10 9.40 -9.08 2.41
N ALA A 11 8.29 -9.61 1.91
CA ALA A 11 7.22 -10.20 2.72
C ALA A 11 7.68 -11.47 3.46
N GLN A 12 8.56 -12.26 2.86
CA GLN A 12 9.19 -13.41 3.54
C GLN A 12 10.17 -12.98 4.65
N MET A 13 10.92 -11.91 4.42
CA MET A 13 11.85 -11.37 5.42
C MET A 13 11.14 -10.69 6.59
N LEU A 14 9.94 -10.14 6.38
CA LEU A 14 9.12 -9.48 7.38
C LEU A 14 7.68 -10.01 7.33
N PRO A 15 7.43 -11.25 7.79
CA PRO A 15 6.11 -11.89 7.68
C PRO A 15 5.03 -11.12 8.43
N ASP A 16 5.38 -10.49 9.56
CA ASP A 16 4.45 -9.77 10.43
C ASP A 16 4.07 -8.37 9.89
N ALA A 17 4.78 -7.85 8.88
CA ALA A 17 4.44 -6.57 8.29
C ALA A 17 3.05 -6.65 7.65
N GLN A 18 2.11 -5.77 8.05
CA GLN A 18 0.73 -5.82 7.55
C GLN A 18 0.46 -4.82 6.42
N TRP A 19 1.29 -3.78 6.28
CA TRP A 19 1.09 -2.68 5.34
C TRP A 19 2.17 -2.64 4.28
N VAL A 20 1.78 -2.31 3.05
CA VAL A 20 2.67 -1.99 1.93
C VAL A 20 2.39 -0.56 1.47
N LEU A 21 3.42 0.27 1.49
CA LEU A 21 3.39 1.62 0.92
C LEU A 21 3.87 1.56 -0.54
N VAL A 22 3.03 2.01 -1.47
CA VAL A 22 3.32 2.03 -2.90
C VAL A 22 3.49 3.47 -3.36
N SER A 23 4.69 3.79 -3.84
CA SER A 23 5.07 5.11 -4.35
C SER A 23 5.80 5.02 -5.71
N THR A 24 5.46 4.01 -6.51
CA THR A 24 5.98 3.84 -7.88
C THR A 24 5.26 4.77 -8.87
N PRO A 25 5.75 4.97 -10.10
CA PRO A 25 4.99 5.70 -11.12
C PRO A 25 3.59 5.09 -11.33
N GLY A 26 2.56 5.92 -11.52
CA GLY A 26 1.15 5.51 -11.58
C GLY A 26 0.86 4.30 -12.47
N LYS A 27 1.49 4.26 -13.66
CA LYS A 27 1.36 3.15 -14.62
C LYS A 27 1.76 1.77 -14.08
N PHE A 28 2.53 1.70 -12.99
CA PHE A 28 2.94 0.46 -12.34
C PHE A 28 2.28 0.27 -10.97
N ALA A 29 1.73 1.33 -10.37
CA ALA A 29 1.25 1.33 -9.00
C ALA A 29 0.10 0.33 -8.78
N ALA A 30 -0.80 0.21 -9.76
CA ALA A 30 -1.89 -0.78 -9.70
C ALA A 30 -1.39 -2.23 -9.68
N GLY A 31 -0.34 -2.54 -10.46
CA GLY A 31 0.28 -3.87 -10.46
C GLY A 31 0.89 -4.21 -9.10
N VAL A 32 1.71 -3.31 -8.57
CA VAL A 32 2.36 -3.49 -7.26
C VAL A 32 1.33 -3.60 -6.13
N ALA A 33 0.27 -2.79 -6.17
CA ALA A 33 -0.82 -2.86 -5.19
C ALA A 33 -1.55 -4.21 -5.25
N ARG A 34 -1.78 -4.75 -6.46
CA ARG A 34 -2.40 -6.07 -6.65
C ARG A 34 -1.53 -7.18 -6.08
N ASP A 35 -0.22 -7.11 -6.30
CA ASP A 35 0.73 -8.08 -5.74
C ASP A 35 0.75 -8.03 -4.21
N ALA A 36 0.73 -6.83 -3.62
CA ALA A 36 0.61 -6.66 -2.17
C ALA A 36 -0.68 -7.27 -1.60
N LEU A 37 -1.82 -7.06 -2.25
CA LEU A 37 -3.08 -7.68 -1.86
C LEU A 37 -3.06 -9.21 -2.02
N ASN A 38 -2.35 -9.74 -3.01
CA ASN A 38 -2.17 -11.19 -3.19
C ASN A 38 -1.31 -11.80 -2.08
N LEU A 39 -0.39 -11.03 -1.51
CA LEU A 39 0.41 -11.40 -0.35
C LEU A 39 -0.32 -11.19 1.00
N GLY A 40 -1.61 -10.85 0.97
CA GLY A 40 -2.40 -10.67 2.19
C GLY A 40 -2.07 -9.38 2.96
N LYS A 41 -1.57 -8.34 2.29
CA LYS A 41 -1.13 -7.08 2.92
C LYS A 41 -2.08 -5.94 2.59
N HIS A 42 -2.33 -5.05 3.54
CA HIS A 42 -3.02 -3.79 3.30
C HIS A 42 -2.15 -2.86 2.45
N VAL A 43 -2.77 -1.99 1.66
CA VAL A 43 -2.07 -1.09 0.75
C VAL A 43 -2.35 0.36 1.09
N PHE A 44 -1.28 1.13 1.20
CA PHE A 44 -1.30 2.58 1.16
C PHE A 44 -0.71 3.03 -0.19
N LEU A 45 -1.59 3.47 -1.08
CA LEU A 45 -1.29 3.85 -2.45
C LEU A 45 -1.06 5.36 -2.52
N TYR A 46 0.19 5.75 -2.30
CA TYR A 46 0.65 7.13 -2.36
C TYR A 46 0.73 7.63 -3.80
N SER A 47 1.01 6.74 -4.75
CA SER A 47 1.09 7.04 -6.18
C SER A 47 -0.19 7.67 -6.74
N ASP A 48 -0.01 8.66 -7.61
CA ASP A 48 -1.04 9.27 -8.43
C ASP A 48 -1.19 8.57 -9.80
N ASN A 49 -2.10 9.06 -10.64
CA ASN A 49 -2.27 8.65 -12.03
C ASN A 49 -2.53 7.13 -12.20
N VAL A 50 -3.37 6.59 -11.32
CA VAL A 50 -3.97 5.25 -11.45
C VAL A 50 -5.38 5.42 -12.01
N SER A 51 -5.78 4.56 -12.94
CA SER A 51 -7.10 4.64 -13.57
C SER A 51 -8.21 4.40 -12.54
N LEU A 52 -9.38 5.01 -12.75
CA LEU A 52 -10.55 4.77 -11.90
C LEU A 52 -10.95 3.28 -11.90
N GLU A 53 -10.80 2.61 -13.05
CA GLU A 53 -11.07 1.18 -13.20
C GLU A 53 -10.14 0.34 -12.30
N ASP A 54 -8.85 0.66 -12.29
CA ASP A 54 -7.88 0.00 -11.41
C ASP A 54 -8.15 0.29 -9.94
N GLU A 55 -8.49 1.52 -9.58
CA GLU A 55 -8.87 1.86 -8.20
C GLU A 55 -10.06 1.02 -7.72
N ILE A 56 -11.13 0.96 -8.52
CA ILE A 56 -12.33 0.17 -8.21
C ILE A 56 -11.96 -1.32 -8.08
N ALA A 57 -11.19 -1.85 -9.02
CA ALA A 57 -10.75 -3.25 -9.00
C ALA A 57 -9.92 -3.57 -7.75
N LEU A 58 -8.99 -2.68 -7.36
CA LEU A 58 -8.17 -2.84 -6.16
C LEU A 58 -9.01 -2.81 -4.88
N LYS A 59 -9.95 -1.86 -4.77
CA LYS A 59 -10.82 -1.74 -3.59
C LYS A 59 -11.78 -2.92 -3.46
N ASN A 60 -12.31 -3.43 -4.57
CA ASN A 60 -13.13 -4.64 -4.57
C ASN A 60 -12.32 -5.87 -4.16
N SER A 61 -11.13 -6.07 -4.74
CA SER A 61 -10.23 -7.16 -4.37
C SER A 61 -9.83 -7.12 -2.90
N ALA A 62 -9.55 -5.93 -2.38
CA ALA A 62 -9.24 -5.74 -0.96
C ALA A 62 -10.44 -6.09 -0.07
N ARG A 63 -11.65 -5.63 -0.42
CA ARG A 63 -12.89 -5.96 0.30
C ARG A 63 -13.11 -7.48 0.36
N GLU A 64 -12.96 -8.18 -0.76
CA GLU A 64 -13.11 -9.64 -0.83
C GLU A 64 -12.13 -10.38 0.07
N LYS A 65 -10.92 -9.83 0.24
CA LYS A 65 -9.86 -10.41 1.09
C LYS A 65 -9.88 -9.92 2.54
N GLY A 66 -10.79 -9.04 2.92
CA GLY A 66 -10.81 -8.39 4.23
C GLY A 66 -9.62 -7.44 4.47
N LEU A 67 -9.04 -6.89 3.40
CA LEU A 67 -7.92 -5.97 3.42
C LEU A 67 -8.38 -4.53 3.14
N LEU A 68 -7.45 -3.59 3.30
CA LEU A 68 -7.67 -2.16 3.08
C LEU A 68 -6.77 -1.67 1.95
N VAL A 69 -7.31 -0.78 1.12
CA VAL A 69 -6.57 0.00 0.12
C VAL A 69 -6.93 1.46 0.35
N MET A 70 -5.92 2.28 0.68
CA MET A 70 -6.06 3.73 0.80
C MET A 70 -5.38 4.41 -0.38
N GLY A 71 -6.13 5.20 -1.15
CA GLY A 71 -5.67 5.83 -2.39
C GLY A 71 -6.45 5.38 -3.64
N PRO A 72 -5.95 5.68 -4.85
CA PRO A 72 -4.67 6.34 -5.17
C PRO A 72 -4.61 7.79 -4.70
N ASP A 73 -3.44 8.42 -4.81
CA ASP A 73 -3.19 9.79 -4.35
C ASP A 73 -3.45 9.99 -2.84
N CYS A 74 -3.18 8.95 -2.05
CA CYS A 74 -3.30 9.04 -0.59
C CYS A 74 -2.08 9.78 -0.02
N GLY A 75 -2.21 11.09 0.20
CA GLY A 75 -1.10 11.91 0.69
C GLY A 75 -0.64 11.59 2.12
N THR A 76 -1.57 11.21 3.01
CA THR A 76 -1.33 11.01 4.45
C THR A 76 -2.25 9.95 5.03
N ALA A 77 -1.73 9.07 5.88
CA ALA A 77 -2.52 8.27 6.82
C ALA A 77 -1.80 8.11 8.17
N ILE A 78 -2.56 7.88 9.24
CA ILE A 78 -2.03 7.54 10.56
C ILE A 78 -2.71 6.26 11.02
N ILE A 79 -1.91 5.22 11.28
CA ILE A 79 -2.40 3.88 11.62
C ILE A 79 -1.68 3.42 12.88
N ASN A 80 -2.42 3.20 13.97
CA ASN A 80 -1.84 2.87 15.28
C ASN A 80 -0.72 3.85 15.70
N GLY A 81 -0.91 5.15 15.45
CA GLY A 81 0.08 6.18 15.75
C GLY A 81 1.28 6.21 14.79
N ILE A 82 1.32 5.37 13.76
CA ILE A 82 2.36 5.38 12.73
C ILE A 82 1.88 6.20 11.53
N GLY A 83 2.63 7.25 11.21
CA GLY A 83 2.41 8.07 10.02
C GLY A 83 2.88 7.39 8.72
N LEU A 84 2.06 7.45 7.69
CA LEU A 84 2.36 7.04 6.32
C LEU A 84 2.21 8.23 5.37
N GLY A 85 3.15 8.41 4.44
CA GLY A 85 3.20 9.57 3.55
C GLY A 85 3.60 10.85 4.29
N PHE A 86 2.93 11.96 4.01
CA PHE A 86 3.16 13.25 4.67
C PHE A 86 2.46 13.31 6.04
N ALA A 87 3.04 12.66 7.06
CA ALA A 87 2.54 12.72 8.42
C ALA A 87 3.41 13.64 9.29
N THR A 88 2.78 14.57 10.02
CA THR A 88 3.47 15.50 10.93
C THR A 88 3.16 15.17 12.40
N PRO A 89 4.05 15.50 13.35
CA PRO A 89 3.82 15.27 14.79
C PRO A 89 2.53 15.87 15.32
N ALA A 90 2.09 17.01 14.78
CA ALA A 90 0.84 17.67 15.18
C ALA A 90 -0.41 16.85 14.84
N GLN A 91 -0.31 15.86 13.95
CA GLN A 91 -1.42 15.00 13.54
C GLN A 91 -1.45 13.67 14.31
N MET A 92 -0.41 13.33 15.08
CA MET A 92 -0.25 12.04 15.77
C MET A 92 -0.76 12.04 17.23
N ILE A 93 -1.74 12.89 17.56
CA ILE A 93 -2.32 13.06 18.90
C ILE A 93 -3.59 12.23 19.07
#